data_AF-X0UJ28-F1
#
_entry.id   AF-X0UJ28-F1
#
_cell.length_a   1.000
_cell.length_b   1.000
_cell.length_c   1.000
_cell.angle_alpha   90.00
_cell.angle_beta   90.00
_cell.angle_gamma   90.00
#
_symmetry.space_group_name_H-M   'P 1'
#
loop_
_entity.id
_entity.type
_entity.pdbx_description
1 polymer ?
#
loop_
_entity_poly.entity_id
_entity_poly.type
_entity_poly.pdbx_seq_one_letter_code
_entity_poly.pdbx_strand_id
1 'polypeptide(L)' 'GLNSPFRADYVGKFLPTSKREVIQVQLKEIDKSDEVLITEPPGMK' A
#
# COMPACT_ATOMS: atom_id res chain seq x y z
N GLY A 1 -13.24 9.04 6.64
CA GLY A 1 -13.91 9.19 5.33
C GLY A 1 -12.98 9.91 4.39
N LEU A 2 -12.72 9.32 3.23
CA LEU A 2 -11.76 9.83 2.24
C LEU A 2 -12.38 11.03 1.47
N ASN A 3 -12.29 12.23 2.06
CA ASN A 3 -12.85 13.45 1.48
C ASN A 3 -11.77 14.27 0.74
N SER A 4 -11.00 13.60 -0.12
CA SER A 4 -10.03 14.24 -1.02
C SER A 4 -10.64 14.35 -2.43
N PRO A 5 -10.51 15.50 -3.12
CA PRO A 5 -11.11 15.72 -4.43
C PRO A 5 -10.39 14.96 -5.57
N PHE A 6 -9.31 14.25 -5.26
CA PHE A 6 -8.58 13.45 -6.24
C PHE A 6 -9.06 12.00 -6.22
N ARG A 7 -9.35 11.47 -7.40
CA ARG A 7 -9.72 10.07 -7.65
C ARG A 7 -8.74 9.53 -8.69
N ALA A 8 -8.25 8.31 -8.51
CA ALA A 8 -7.54 7.62 -9.56
C ALA A 8 -8.54 7.19 -10.65
N ASP A 9 -8.22 7.40 -11.91
CA ASP A 9 -9.07 6.96 -13.04
C ASP A 9 -9.05 5.43 -13.19
N TYR A 10 -7.97 4.78 -12.75
CA TYR A 10 -7.81 3.33 -12.75
C TYR A 10 -7.34 2.84 -11.38
N VAL A 11 -8.00 1.80 -10.87
CA VAL A 11 -7.70 1.19 -9.58
C VAL A 11 -7.46 -0.30 -9.77
N GLY A 12 -6.24 -0.78 -9.48
CA GLY A 12 -5.94 -2.22 -9.49
C GLY A 12 -6.59 -2.95 -8.31
N LYS A 13 -6.48 -2.39 -7.10
CA LYS A 13 -7.11 -2.94 -5.89
C LYS A 13 -7.43 -1.81 -4.91
N PHE A 14 -8.64 -1.82 -4.34
CA PHE A 14 -9.03 -0.93 -3.25
C PHE A 14 -8.88 -1.66 -1.91
N LEU A 15 -8.02 -1.14 -1.04
CA LEU A 15 -7.72 -1.72 0.27
C LEU A 15 -7.89 -0.65 1.35
N PRO A 16 -8.90 -0.77 2.23
CA PRO A 16 -8.98 0.03 3.43
C PRO A 16 -7.84 -0.37 4.37
N THR A 17 -7.06 0.60 4.82
CA THR A 17 -5.99 0.39 5.80
C THR A 17 -6.13 1.30 7.01
N SER A 18 -5.49 0.90 8.10
CA SER A 18 -5.27 1.74 9.27
C SER A 18 -4.22 2.81 8.95
N LYS A 19 -4.16 3.87 9.78
CA LYS A 19 -3.14 4.92 9.63
C LYS A 19 -1.72 4.47 10.01
N ARG A 20 -1.59 3.34 10.71
CA ARG A 20 -0.29 2.80 11.16
C ARG A 20 0.30 1.84 10.14
N GLU A 21 -0.58 1.17 9.39
CA GLU A 21 -0.17 0.21 8.37
C GLU A 21 0.62 0.88 7.24
N VAL A 22 1.64 0.18 6.78
CA VAL A 22 2.49 0.55 5.66
C VAL A 22 2.23 -0.41 4.52
N ILE A 23 1.87 0.15 3.35
CA ILE A 23 1.78 -0.60 2.10
C ILE A 23 3.17 -0.66 1.46
N GLN A 24 3.72 -1.87 1.33
CA GLN A 24 4.97 -2.11 0.63
C GLN A 24 4.68 -2.82 -0.69
N VAL A 25 5.02 -2.17 -1.80
CA VAL A 25 4.92 -2.74 -3.15
C VAL A 25 6.30 -3.23 -3.55
N GLN A 26 6.39 -4.49 -3.96
CA GLN A 26 7.59 -5.08 -4.52
C GLN A 26 7.38 -5.37 -6.00
N LEU A 27 8.29 -4.89 -6.83
CA LEU A 27 8.27 -5.10 -8.28
C LEU A 27 9.41 -6.02 -8.69
N LYS A 28 9.14 -6.96 -9.60
CA LYS A 28 10.11 -8.01 -9.98
C LYS A 28 11.42 -7.43 -10.50
N GLU A 29 11.36 -6.31 -11.21
CA GLU A 29 12.49 -5.63 -11.83
C GLU A 29 13.42 -4.98 -10.80
N ILE A 30 12.90 -4.62 -9.63
CA ILE A 30 13.62 -3.89 -8.59
C ILE A 30 13.95 -4.82 -7.42
N ASP A 31 12.96 -5.59 -6.97
CA ASP A 31 12.97 -6.35 -5.72
C ASP A 31 13.09 -7.86 -5.92
N LYS A 32 13.02 -8.34 -7.17
CA LYS A 32 13.05 -9.78 -7.56
C LYS A 32 11.82 -10.59 -7.11
N SER A 33 10.79 -9.92 -6.60
CA SER A 33 9.49 -10.45 -6.18
C SER A 33 8.38 -9.56 -6.77
N ASP A 34 7.20 -10.14 -6.99
CA ASP A 34 6.02 -9.41 -7.49
C ASP A 34 4.87 -9.57 -6.51
N GLU A 35 4.79 -8.66 -5.54
CA GLU A 35 3.83 -8.76 -4.43
C GLU A 35 3.54 -7.40 -3.79
N VAL A 36 2.40 -7.32 -3.08
CA VAL A 36 2.01 -6.15 -2.28
C VAL A 36 1.75 -6.62 -0.85
N LEU A 37 2.49 -6.07 0.09
CA LEU A 37 2.43 -6.41 1.51
C LEU A 37 1.80 -5.27 2.33
N ILE A 38 1.05 -5.63 3.37
CA ILE A 38 0.60 -4.72 4.43
C ILE A 38 1.45 -5.05 5.66
N THR A 39 2.14 -4.04 6.20
CA THR A 39 3.14 -4.21 7.25
C THR A 39 2.96 -3.14 8.34
N GLU A 40 3.68 -3.26 9.46
CA GLU A 40 3.76 -2.24 10.50
C GLU A 40 5.08 -1.46 10.39
N PRO A 41 5.16 -0.22 10.92
CA PRO A 41 6.38 0.57 10.89
C PRO A 41 7.52 -0.15 11.64
N PRO A 42 8.75 -0.11 11.13
CA PRO A 42 9.89 -0.70 11.83
C PRO A 42 10.07 -0.07 13.22
N GLY A 43 10.17 -0.92 14.24
CA GLY A 43 10.32 -0.49 15.64
C GLY A 43 9.05 -0.53 16.49
N MET A 44 7.89 -0.84 15.92
CA MET A 44 6.72 -1.23 16.69
C MET A 44 6.80 -2.74 16.99
N LYS A 45 7.09 -3.08 18.26
CA LYS A 45 6.85 -4.42 18.81
C LYS A 45 5.49 -4.47 19.49
#